data_AF-T0LR49-F1
#
_entry.id   AF-T0LR49-F1
#
_cell.length_a   1.000
_cell.length_b   1.000
_cell.length_c   1.000
_cell.angle_alpha   90.00
_cell.angle_beta   90.00
_cell.angle_gamma   90.00
#
_symmetry.space_group_name_H-M   'P 1'
#
loop_
_entity.id
_entity.type
_entity.pdbx_description
1 polymer ?
#
loop_
_entity_poly.entity_id
_entity_poly.type
_entity_poly.pdbx_seq_one_letter_code
_entity_poly.pdbx_strand_id
1 'polypeptide(L)'
;MLSDIYAYLDANPSETVLMSVKREGTGKGTDEHLSRYLRDRYVGRDAHRWFVEPRIPHLGDCRGRIVLIRRFGIDESLRGEHDGRGWGIDAQNWPDNCEDGTVGGGLIRVQDFYEIDQSTNIEKKIDFSRGQLERAAEQFFHLPGMPDFNADAPSLPFFVNFLSASNFFNATCWPERIAAKVNPSVIEYLCMCHGEQGKGPNQLNIGDAATGIIVTDWVGAHGDWDLIRCIVGMNSRLQLKH
;
A
#
# COMPACT_ATOMS: atom_id res chain seq x y z
N MET A 1 16.00 -1.81 12.15
CA MET A 1 14.68 -1.52 11.54
C MET A 1 13.83 -0.60 12.41
N LEU A 2 13.20 -1.05 13.50
CA LEU A 2 12.29 -0.16 14.26
C LEU A 2 12.98 1.09 14.81
N SER A 3 14.20 0.96 15.36
CA SER A 3 14.99 2.11 15.81
C SER A 3 15.23 3.13 14.69
N ASP A 4 15.47 2.66 13.45
CA ASP A 4 15.69 3.51 12.29
C ASP A 4 14.40 4.24 11.88
N ILE A 5 13.27 3.53 11.94
CA ILE A 5 11.94 4.11 11.66
C ILE A 5 11.57 5.16 12.71
N TYR A 6 11.83 4.89 13.99
CA TYR A 6 11.60 5.86 15.06
C TYR A 6 12.49 7.10 14.89
N ALA A 7 13.77 6.92 14.59
CA ALA A 7 14.67 8.03 14.31
C ALA A 7 14.22 8.84 13.09
N TYR A 8 13.74 8.19 12.03
CA TYR A 8 13.17 8.86 10.86
C TYR A 8 11.93 9.70 11.22
N LEU A 9 10.98 9.13 11.96
CA LEU A 9 9.76 9.82 12.39
C LEU A 9 10.05 10.96 13.37
N ASP A 10 11.07 10.82 14.22
CA ASP A 10 11.54 11.90 15.11
C ASP A 10 12.15 13.06 14.33
N ALA A 11 12.94 12.75 13.30
CA ALA A 11 13.51 13.75 12.41
C ALA A 11 12.47 14.39 11.48
N ASN A 12 11.37 13.68 11.18
CA ASN A 12 10.33 14.10 10.24
C ASN A 12 8.93 13.91 10.87
N PRO A 13 8.57 14.73 11.88
CA PRO A 13 7.35 14.52 12.67
C PRO A 13 6.05 14.75 11.88
N SER A 14 6.12 15.33 10.68
CA SER A 14 5.00 15.41 9.76
C SER A 14 4.66 14.07 9.10
N GLU A 15 5.61 13.14 9.04
CA GLU A 15 5.49 11.91 8.26
C GLU A 15 4.83 10.78 9.06
N THR A 16 4.40 9.74 8.35
CA THR A 16 3.90 8.49 8.93
C THR A 16 4.49 7.33 8.14
N VAL A 17 4.59 6.15 8.75
CA VAL A 17 5.00 4.92 8.07
C VAL A 17 3.87 3.91 8.08
N LEU A 18 3.44 3.46 6.91
CA LEU A 18 2.60 2.27 6.81
C LEU A 18 3.49 1.03 6.90
N MET A 19 3.27 0.19 7.91
CA MET A 19 4.04 -1.03 8.11
C MET A 19 3.16 -2.25 7.87
N SER A 20 3.38 -2.90 6.73
CA SER A 20 2.81 -4.22 6.43
C SER A 20 3.67 -5.30 7.06
N VAL A 21 3.08 -6.09 7.96
CA VAL A 21 3.77 -7.20 8.65
C VAL A 21 3.12 -8.51 8.23
N LYS A 22 3.92 -9.45 7.74
CA LYS A 22 3.52 -10.81 7.37
C LYS A 22 4.40 -11.81 8.10
N ARG A 23 3.84 -12.94 8.54
CA ARG A 23 4.63 -14.06 9.03
C ARG A 23 5.29 -14.77 7.83
N GLU A 24 6.61 -14.93 7.89
CA GLU A 24 7.42 -15.60 6.87
C GLU A 24 8.30 -16.69 7.49
N GLY A 25 8.64 -17.71 6.69
CA GLY A 25 9.55 -18.80 7.05
C GLY A 25 8.87 -20.07 7.59
N THR A 26 9.70 -21.10 7.80
CA THR A 26 9.27 -22.48 8.15
C THR A 26 9.25 -22.76 9.66
N GLY A 27 9.36 -21.72 10.48
CA GLY A 27 9.36 -21.84 11.93
C GLY A 27 8.04 -22.35 12.50
N LYS A 28 8.08 -22.82 13.76
CA LYS A 28 6.89 -23.32 14.48
C LYS A 28 5.99 -22.23 15.07
N GLY A 29 6.34 -20.96 14.90
CA GLY A 29 5.53 -19.83 15.37
C GLY A 29 4.24 -19.71 14.56
N THR A 30 3.13 -19.48 15.24
CA THR A 30 1.82 -19.23 14.63
C THR A 30 1.56 -17.73 14.52
N ASP A 31 0.50 -17.35 13.82
CA ASP A 31 0.09 -15.95 13.72
C ASP A 31 -0.33 -15.39 15.09
N GLU A 32 -0.94 -16.20 15.95
CA GLU A 32 -1.30 -15.83 17.32
C GLU A 32 -0.04 -15.55 18.16
N HIS A 33 1.02 -16.37 18.02
CA HIS A 33 2.31 -16.10 18.65
C HIS A 33 2.91 -14.79 18.16
N LEU A 34 2.90 -14.53 16.84
CA LEU A 34 3.38 -13.28 16.25
C LEU A 34 2.59 -12.08 16.79
N SER A 35 1.27 -12.16 16.80
CA SER A 35 0.39 -11.07 17.22
C SER A 35 0.63 -10.68 18.69
N ARG A 36 0.71 -11.65 19.61
CA ARG A 36 1.03 -11.39 21.03
C ARG A 36 2.42 -10.82 21.19
N TYR A 37 3.42 -11.37 20.49
CA TYR A 37 4.78 -10.88 20.60
C TYR A 37 4.92 -9.45 20.07
N LEU A 38 4.30 -9.14 18.92
CA LEU A 38 4.28 -7.80 18.35
C LEU A 38 3.61 -6.81 19.30
N ARG A 39 2.44 -7.17 19.83
CA ARG A 39 1.70 -6.36 20.79
C ARG A 39 2.50 -6.13 22.07
N ASP A 40 3.01 -7.17 22.72
CA ASP A 40 3.63 -7.06 24.05
C ASP A 40 5.04 -6.46 24.02
N ARG A 41 5.82 -6.78 22.98
CA ARG A 41 7.26 -6.46 22.96
C ARG A 41 7.59 -5.21 22.17
N TYR A 42 6.72 -4.78 21.27
CA TYR A 42 6.97 -3.60 20.43
C TYR A 42 5.89 -2.55 20.62
N VAL A 43 4.64 -2.85 20.27
CA VAL A 43 3.56 -1.86 20.31
C VAL A 43 3.28 -1.40 21.75
N GLY A 44 3.13 -2.33 22.68
CA GLY A 44 2.79 -2.04 24.08
C GLY A 44 3.90 -1.35 24.86
N ARG A 45 5.17 -1.44 24.41
CA ARG A 45 6.29 -0.71 25.02
C ARG A 45 6.28 0.77 24.64
N ASP A 46 5.87 1.07 23.41
CA ASP A 46 5.89 2.42 22.84
C ASP A 46 4.56 2.75 22.14
N ALA A 47 3.43 2.60 22.83
CA ALA A 47 2.10 2.67 22.20
C ALA A 47 1.85 3.97 21.42
N HIS A 48 2.41 5.10 21.87
CA HIS A 48 2.32 6.39 21.19
C HIS A 48 2.98 6.41 19.80
N ARG A 49 3.90 5.48 19.52
CA ARG A 49 4.57 5.32 18.21
C ARG A 49 3.72 4.54 17.20
N TRP A 50 2.58 4.00 17.60
CA TRP A 50 1.79 3.11 16.77
C TRP A 50 0.33 3.56 16.66
N PHE A 51 -0.21 3.44 15.46
CA PHE A 51 -1.64 3.50 15.19
C PHE A 51 -2.09 2.07 14.88
N VAL A 52 -2.96 1.55 15.76
CA VAL A 52 -3.43 0.15 15.73
C VAL A 52 -4.95 0.03 15.77
N GLU A 53 -5.68 1.13 15.57
CA GLU A 53 -7.12 1.04 15.36
C GLU A 53 -7.41 0.34 14.01
N PRO A 54 -8.46 -0.51 13.95
CA PRO A 54 -8.82 -1.25 12.74
C PRO A 54 -9.62 -0.39 11.75
N ARG A 55 -8.99 0.69 11.26
CA ARG A 55 -9.54 1.60 10.23
C ARG A 55 -8.42 2.27 9.45
N ILE A 56 -8.77 2.88 8.31
CA ILE A 56 -7.86 3.81 7.63
C ILE A 56 -7.79 5.12 8.46
N PRO A 57 -6.59 5.55 8.88
CA PRO A 57 -6.42 6.81 9.61
C PRO A 57 -6.49 8.02 8.66
N HIS A 58 -6.91 9.17 9.19
CA HIS A 58 -6.54 10.44 8.56
C HIS A 58 -5.06 10.70 8.84
N LEU A 59 -4.39 11.45 7.96
CA LEU A 59 -2.96 11.76 8.16
C LEU A 59 -2.70 12.43 9.52
N GLY A 60 -3.60 13.28 10.00
CA GLY A 60 -3.51 13.92 11.31
C GLY A 60 -3.49 12.95 12.49
N ASP A 61 -4.11 11.77 12.37
CA ASP A 61 -4.18 10.75 13.42
C ASP A 61 -2.84 10.01 13.59
N CYS A 62 -2.02 9.98 12.54
CA CYS A 62 -0.85 9.10 12.44
C CYS A 62 0.49 9.80 12.20
N ARG A 63 0.56 11.13 12.13
CA ARG A 63 1.84 11.85 12.07
C ARG A 63 2.76 11.46 13.24
N GLY A 64 4.02 11.15 12.94
CA GLY A 64 5.01 10.66 13.88
C GLY A 64 4.82 9.20 14.32
N ARG A 65 3.89 8.45 13.70
CA ARG A 65 3.54 7.08 14.09
C ARG A 65 3.68 6.08 12.94
N ILE A 66 3.68 4.81 13.32
CA ILE A 66 3.58 3.66 12.43
C ILE A 66 2.12 3.20 12.39
N VAL A 67 1.53 3.11 11.21
CA VAL A 67 0.21 2.49 10.99
C VAL A 67 0.41 1.01 10.70
N LEU A 68 -0.16 0.14 11.52
CA LEU A 68 -0.01 -1.31 11.36
C LEU A 68 -1.02 -1.86 10.34
N ILE A 69 -0.51 -2.49 9.27
CA ILE A 69 -1.27 -3.36 8.37
C ILE A 69 -0.84 -4.80 8.65
N ARG A 70 -1.76 -5.65 9.11
CA ARG A 70 -1.44 -7.03 9.50
C ARG A 70 -1.83 -8.03 8.41
N ARG A 71 -0.85 -8.74 7.88
CA ARG A 71 -1.03 -9.93 7.01
C ARG A 71 -0.87 -11.22 7.81
N PHE A 72 -1.47 -11.24 9.00
CA PHE A 72 -1.49 -12.37 9.94
C PHE A 72 -2.75 -12.31 10.81
N GLY A 73 -3.19 -13.47 11.31
CA GLY A 73 -4.30 -13.60 12.26
C GLY A 73 -3.93 -13.18 13.68
N ILE A 74 -4.90 -12.76 14.48
CA ILE A 74 -4.67 -12.31 15.86
C ILE A 74 -5.13 -13.33 16.89
N ASP A 75 -4.38 -13.40 17.99
CA ASP A 75 -4.75 -14.16 19.19
C ASP A 75 -6.09 -13.68 19.76
N GLU A 76 -6.83 -14.59 20.40
CA GLU A 76 -8.14 -14.30 21.00
C GLU A 76 -8.09 -13.10 21.95
N SER A 77 -6.99 -12.93 22.69
CA SER A 77 -6.81 -11.80 23.61
C SER A 77 -6.82 -10.42 22.94
N LEU A 78 -6.58 -10.34 21.63
CA LEU A 78 -6.56 -9.09 20.87
C LEU A 78 -7.88 -8.82 20.13
N ARG A 79 -8.81 -9.77 20.10
CA ARG A 79 -10.09 -9.59 19.38
C ARG A 79 -11.01 -8.59 20.08
N GLY A 80 -10.92 -8.48 21.41
CA GLY A 80 -11.68 -7.51 22.20
C GLY A 80 -11.17 -6.08 22.11
N GLU A 81 -9.98 -5.86 21.53
CA GLU A 81 -9.40 -4.52 21.37
C GLU A 81 -10.30 -3.62 20.50
N HIS A 82 -10.22 -2.30 20.74
CA HIS A 82 -10.96 -1.29 19.99
C HIS A 82 -12.48 -1.57 19.91
N ASP A 83 -13.08 -1.88 21.06
CA ASP A 83 -14.50 -2.20 21.23
C ASP A 83 -14.94 -3.44 20.43
N GLY A 84 -14.09 -4.47 20.41
CA GLY A 84 -14.35 -5.72 19.69
C GLY A 84 -14.11 -5.64 18.18
N ARG A 85 -13.58 -4.52 17.67
CA ARG A 85 -13.20 -4.40 16.26
C ARG A 85 -11.85 -5.05 15.93
N GLY A 86 -11.11 -5.47 16.95
CA GLY A 86 -9.81 -6.12 16.82
C GLY A 86 -8.67 -5.11 16.69
N TRP A 87 -7.54 -5.54 16.13
CA TRP A 87 -6.26 -4.83 16.24
C TRP A 87 -5.56 -4.67 14.88
N GLY A 88 -5.16 -3.44 14.54
CA GLY A 88 -4.54 -3.06 13.27
C GLY A 88 -5.47 -3.16 12.05
N ILE A 89 -5.02 -2.66 10.90
CA ILE A 89 -5.74 -2.83 9.64
C ILE A 89 -5.62 -4.30 9.22
N ASP A 90 -6.75 -5.02 9.21
CA ASP A 90 -6.80 -6.44 8.87
C ASP A 90 -6.51 -6.66 7.38
N ALA A 91 -5.46 -7.40 7.07
CA ALA A 91 -5.16 -7.86 5.72
C ALA A 91 -4.73 -9.34 5.70
N GLN A 92 -5.24 -10.14 6.65
CA GLN A 92 -4.81 -11.53 6.84
C GLN A 92 -5.22 -12.45 5.68
N ASN A 93 -6.39 -12.21 5.09
CA ASN A 93 -6.92 -12.99 3.97
C ASN A 93 -6.44 -12.40 2.64
N TRP A 94 -5.12 -12.28 2.49
CA TRP A 94 -4.50 -11.67 1.32
C TRP A 94 -4.66 -12.60 0.09
N PRO A 95 -5.27 -12.14 -1.01
CA PRO A 95 -5.49 -12.96 -2.19
C PRO A 95 -4.16 -13.32 -2.84
N ASP A 96 -4.07 -14.58 -3.24
CA ASP A 96 -2.89 -15.11 -3.91
C ASP A 96 -2.85 -14.65 -5.38
N ASN A 97 -1.68 -14.20 -5.83
CA ASN A 97 -1.37 -13.84 -7.23
C ASN A 97 -2.51 -13.12 -7.99
N CYS A 98 -3.01 -12.00 -7.46
CA CYS A 98 -4.25 -11.38 -7.93
C CYS A 98 -4.05 -10.09 -8.74
N GLU A 99 -4.91 -9.86 -9.73
CA GLU A 99 -4.97 -8.61 -10.49
C GLU A 99 -5.74 -7.50 -9.76
N ASP A 100 -6.85 -7.85 -9.10
CA ASP A 100 -7.74 -6.92 -8.43
C ASP A 100 -8.47 -7.64 -7.28
N GLY A 101 -7.86 -7.60 -6.11
CA GLY A 101 -8.38 -8.20 -4.89
C GLY A 101 -8.92 -7.16 -3.92
N THR A 102 -9.85 -7.55 -3.05
CA THR A 102 -10.31 -6.71 -1.92
C THR A 102 -10.13 -7.47 -0.61
N VAL A 103 -9.52 -6.83 0.39
CA VAL A 103 -9.23 -7.42 1.70
C VAL A 103 -9.59 -6.47 2.85
N GLY A 104 -9.59 -7.01 4.07
CA GLY A 104 -9.82 -6.21 5.27
C GLY A 104 -11.22 -5.64 5.40
N GLY A 105 -12.24 -6.38 4.94
CA GLY A 105 -13.61 -5.89 4.91
C GLY A 105 -13.82 -4.70 3.96
N GLY A 106 -12.96 -4.55 2.95
CA GLY A 106 -13.02 -3.45 1.98
C GLY A 106 -12.05 -2.30 2.26
N LEU A 107 -11.21 -2.39 3.30
CA LEU A 107 -10.23 -1.34 3.60
C LEU A 107 -9.03 -1.32 2.64
N ILE A 108 -8.77 -2.41 1.90
CA ILE A 108 -7.66 -2.49 0.95
C ILE A 108 -8.15 -3.12 -0.34
N ARG A 109 -7.83 -2.47 -1.47
CA ARG A 109 -7.97 -3.03 -2.82
C ARG A 109 -6.57 -3.19 -3.40
N VAL A 110 -6.21 -4.39 -3.83
CA VAL A 110 -4.82 -4.77 -4.11
C VAL A 110 -4.65 -5.36 -5.50
N GLN A 111 -3.59 -4.95 -6.19
CA GLN A 111 -2.99 -5.71 -7.29
C GLN A 111 -1.67 -6.31 -6.80
N ASP A 112 -1.57 -7.64 -6.82
CA ASP A 112 -0.43 -8.43 -6.35
C ASP A 112 -0.17 -9.63 -7.27
N PHE A 113 -0.15 -9.40 -8.58
CA PHE A 113 0.22 -10.41 -9.58
C PHE A 113 1.74 -10.55 -9.59
N TYR A 114 2.29 -11.55 -8.90
CA TYR A 114 3.74 -11.69 -8.72
C TYR A 114 4.36 -12.88 -9.45
N GLU A 115 3.57 -13.85 -9.94
CA GLU A 115 4.11 -15.03 -10.63
C GLU A 115 4.30 -14.75 -12.12
N ILE A 116 5.55 -14.59 -12.53
CA ILE A 116 5.93 -14.32 -13.92
C ILE A 116 6.64 -15.55 -14.50
N ASP A 117 5.87 -16.53 -14.99
CA ASP A 117 6.41 -17.76 -15.58
C ASP A 117 7.23 -17.50 -16.85
N GLN A 118 6.81 -16.53 -17.66
CA GLN A 118 7.41 -16.19 -18.96
C GLN A 118 7.55 -14.69 -19.14
N SER A 119 8.44 -14.24 -20.04
CA SER A 119 8.67 -12.81 -20.29
C SER A 119 7.42 -12.06 -20.79
N THR A 120 6.49 -12.76 -21.45
CA THR A 120 5.16 -12.23 -21.84
C THR A 120 4.30 -11.83 -20.65
N ASN A 121 4.56 -12.37 -19.44
CA ASN A 121 3.86 -11.97 -18.22
C ASN A 121 4.35 -10.61 -17.67
N ILE A 122 5.47 -10.07 -18.15
CA ILE A 122 5.92 -8.72 -17.75
C ILE A 122 4.99 -7.65 -18.32
N GLU A 123 4.55 -7.79 -19.57
CA GLU A 123 3.55 -6.89 -20.16
C GLU A 123 2.23 -6.96 -19.38
N LYS A 124 1.78 -8.17 -19.06
CA LYS A 124 0.60 -8.39 -18.20
C LYS A 124 0.75 -7.72 -16.84
N LYS A 125 1.94 -7.79 -16.21
CA LYS A 125 2.23 -7.09 -14.95
C LYS A 125 2.12 -5.57 -15.10
N ILE A 126 2.65 -5.03 -16.20
CA ILE A 126 2.56 -3.60 -16.51
C ILE A 126 1.09 -3.18 -16.67
N ASP A 127 0.30 -3.95 -17.42
CA ASP A 127 -1.11 -3.66 -17.66
C ASP A 127 -1.92 -3.68 -16.36
N PHE A 128 -1.71 -4.69 -15.50
CA PHE A 128 -2.35 -4.77 -14.20
C PHE A 128 -1.93 -3.62 -13.28
N SER A 129 -0.66 -3.23 -13.32
CA SER A 129 -0.16 -2.08 -12.56
C SER A 129 -0.82 -0.78 -13.02
N ARG A 130 -0.99 -0.59 -14.35
CA ARG A 130 -1.69 0.57 -14.93
C ARG A 130 -3.18 0.58 -14.58
N GLY A 131 -3.83 -0.58 -14.63
CA GLY A 131 -5.23 -0.73 -14.22
C GLY A 131 -5.45 -0.36 -12.75
N GLN A 132 -4.52 -0.74 -11.86
CA GLN A 132 -4.63 -0.37 -10.45
C GLN A 132 -4.35 1.12 -10.19
N LEU A 133 -3.44 1.73 -10.95
CA LEU A 133 -3.26 3.20 -10.94
C LEU A 133 -4.53 3.91 -11.40
N GLU A 134 -5.16 3.44 -12.47
CA GLU A 134 -6.41 4.00 -13.00
C GLU A 134 -7.57 3.91 -12.00
N ARG A 135 -7.72 2.76 -11.31
CA ARG A 135 -8.74 2.59 -10.26
C ARG A 135 -8.55 3.57 -9.10
N ALA A 136 -7.30 3.84 -8.72
CA ALA A 136 -6.99 4.87 -7.71
C ALA A 136 -7.27 6.28 -8.24
N ALA A 137 -6.99 6.53 -9.52
CA ALA A 137 -7.19 7.82 -10.17
C ALA A 137 -8.66 8.22 -10.32
N GLU A 138 -9.54 7.23 -10.49
CA GLU A 138 -10.99 7.43 -10.64
C GLU A 138 -11.64 8.01 -9.38
N GLN A 139 -11.03 7.81 -8.20
CA GLN A 139 -11.67 8.14 -6.94
C GLN A 139 -11.65 9.64 -6.63
N PHE A 140 -12.72 10.10 -5.97
CA PHE A 140 -12.81 11.43 -5.36
C PHE A 140 -12.70 11.30 -3.84
N PHE A 141 -11.65 11.88 -3.25
CA PHE A 141 -11.35 11.84 -1.83
C PHE A 141 -11.89 13.09 -1.13
N HIS A 142 -13.19 13.06 -0.80
CA HIS A 142 -13.80 14.14 -0.03
C HIS A 142 -13.48 14.01 1.46
N LEU A 143 -12.85 15.04 2.03
CA LEU A 143 -12.53 15.12 3.45
C LEU A 143 -13.59 15.94 4.21
N PRO A 144 -13.75 15.74 5.54
CA PRO A 144 -14.60 16.58 6.36
C PRO A 144 -14.33 18.08 6.11
N GLY A 145 -15.37 18.82 5.72
CA GLY A 145 -15.28 20.24 5.39
C GLY A 145 -15.26 20.56 3.88
N MET A 146 -15.18 19.56 3.00
CA MET A 146 -15.38 19.75 1.56
C MET A 146 -16.86 19.79 1.18
N PRO A 147 -17.27 20.51 0.11
CA PRO A 147 -18.68 20.65 -0.29
C PRO A 147 -19.41 19.32 -0.53
N ASP A 148 -18.71 18.33 -1.09
CA ASP A 148 -19.27 17.01 -1.45
C ASP A 148 -18.92 15.92 -0.43
N PHE A 149 -18.50 16.31 0.77
CA PHE A 149 -18.23 15.36 1.86
C PHE A 149 -19.53 14.75 2.39
N ASN A 150 -19.60 13.42 2.35
CA ASN A 150 -20.67 12.65 2.95
C ASN A 150 -20.11 11.73 4.04
N ALA A 151 -20.46 12.00 5.30
CA ALA A 151 -20.01 11.21 6.46
C ALA A 151 -20.53 9.76 6.44
N ASP A 152 -21.65 9.51 5.74
CA ASP A 152 -22.25 8.18 5.61
C ASP A 152 -21.74 7.42 4.38
N ALA A 153 -20.90 8.04 3.54
CA ALA A 153 -20.29 7.36 2.41
C ALA A 153 -19.28 6.30 2.89
N PRO A 154 -19.19 5.14 2.22
CA PRO A 154 -18.16 4.15 2.52
C PRO A 154 -16.77 4.77 2.42
N SER A 155 -15.90 4.46 3.38
CA SER A 155 -14.49 4.85 3.27
C SER A 155 -13.86 4.22 2.04
N LEU A 156 -13.14 5.02 1.27
CA LEU A 156 -12.37 4.52 0.14
C LEU A 156 -11.23 3.61 0.64
N PRO A 157 -10.93 2.51 -0.07
CA PRO A 157 -9.86 1.61 0.32
C PRO A 157 -8.49 2.26 0.12
N PHE A 158 -7.48 1.72 0.79
CA PHE A 158 -6.12 1.80 0.28
C PHE A 158 -6.00 1.00 -1.01
N PHE A 159 -5.76 1.70 -2.11
CA PHE A 159 -5.37 1.08 -3.37
C PHE A 159 -3.89 0.72 -3.29
N VAL A 160 -3.55 -0.55 -3.15
CA VAL A 160 -2.17 -1.04 -3.07
C VAL A 160 -1.79 -1.66 -4.40
N ASN A 161 -0.65 -1.27 -4.93
CA ASN A 161 -0.17 -1.67 -6.25
C ASN A 161 1.26 -2.17 -6.17
N PHE A 162 1.45 -3.49 -6.23
CA PHE A 162 2.79 -4.08 -6.27
C PHE A 162 3.30 -4.03 -7.70
N LEU A 163 4.42 -3.35 -7.94
CA LEU A 163 5.16 -3.40 -9.20
C LEU A 163 6.15 -4.57 -9.21
N SER A 164 6.55 -5.02 -8.02
CA SER A 164 7.40 -6.19 -7.79
C SER A 164 6.73 -7.46 -8.30
N ALA A 165 7.55 -8.37 -8.83
CA ALA A 165 7.19 -9.73 -9.17
C ALA A 165 8.46 -10.57 -9.26
N SER A 166 8.32 -11.90 -9.32
CA SER A 166 9.48 -12.78 -9.37
C SER A 166 9.18 -14.11 -10.05
N ASN A 167 10.23 -14.70 -10.62
CA ASN A 167 10.28 -16.12 -10.89
C ASN A 167 11.70 -16.63 -10.66
N PHE A 168 11.85 -17.46 -9.63
CA PHE A 168 13.15 -17.96 -9.19
C PHE A 168 13.73 -19.05 -10.10
N PHE A 169 12.92 -19.64 -10.97
CA PHE A 169 13.33 -20.70 -11.89
C PHE A 169 13.76 -20.16 -13.27
N ASN A 170 13.47 -18.89 -13.57
CA ASN A 170 13.83 -18.26 -14.83
C ASN A 170 14.63 -16.97 -14.60
N ALA A 171 15.94 -17.01 -14.91
CA ALA A 171 16.84 -15.86 -14.76
C ALA A 171 16.41 -14.59 -15.53
N THR A 172 15.64 -14.74 -16.61
CA THR A 172 15.10 -13.59 -17.34
C THR A 172 13.98 -12.87 -16.61
N CYS A 173 13.38 -13.53 -15.62
CA CYS A 173 12.27 -13.07 -14.79
C CYS A 173 12.70 -12.92 -13.31
N TRP A 174 13.99 -12.69 -13.06
CA TRP A 174 14.46 -12.28 -11.74
C TRP A 174 13.95 -10.87 -11.40
N PRO A 175 13.73 -10.55 -10.10
CA PRO A 175 13.13 -9.28 -9.68
C PRO A 175 13.81 -8.04 -10.26
N GLU A 176 15.15 -8.04 -10.35
CA GLU A 176 15.91 -6.94 -10.98
C GLU A 176 15.50 -6.68 -12.43
N ARG A 177 15.38 -7.74 -13.25
CA ARG A 177 15.02 -7.61 -14.66
C ARG A 177 13.57 -7.21 -14.86
N ILE A 178 12.70 -7.61 -13.94
CA ILE A 178 11.30 -7.19 -13.92
C ILE A 178 11.23 -5.70 -13.57
N ALA A 179 11.87 -5.27 -12.47
CA ALA A 179 11.88 -3.87 -12.05
C ALA A 179 12.47 -2.94 -13.12
N ALA A 180 13.53 -3.36 -13.81
CA ALA A 180 14.14 -2.62 -14.92
C ALA A 180 13.20 -2.39 -16.11
N LYS A 181 12.08 -3.11 -16.21
CA LYS A 181 11.04 -2.91 -17.22
C LYS A 181 9.80 -2.24 -16.63
N VAL A 182 9.29 -2.74 -15.51
CA VAL A 182 8.04 -2.27 -14.91
C VAL A 182 8.17 -0.83 -14.41
N ASN A 183 9.26 -0.47 -13.72
CA ASN A 183 9.41 0.87 -13.14
C ASN A 183 9.42 1.96 -14.22
N PRO A 184 10.23 1.88 -15.31
CA PRO A 184 10.16 2.85 -16.41
C PRO A 184 8.79 2.91 -17.09
N SER A 185 8.14 1.77 -17.34
CA SER A 185 6.81 1.74 -17.97
C SER A 185 5.71 2.36 -17.10
N VAL A 186 5.86 2.32 -15.79
CA VAL A 186 4.97 3.02 -14.84
C VAL A 186 5.27 4.51 -14.82
N ILE A 187 6.54 4.95 -14.83
CA ILE A 187 6.91 6.36 -14.98
C ILE A 187 6.29 6.94 -16.25
N GLU A 188 6.46 6.26 -17.39
CA GLU A 188 5.88 6.68 -18.66
C GLU A 188 4.36 6.85 -18.57
N TYR A 189 3.66 5.87 -18.00
CA TYR A 189 2.21 5.95 -17.81
C TYR A 189 1.81 7.11 -16.91
N LEU A 190 2.49 7.30 -15.78
CA LEU A 190 2.25 8.41 -14.86
C LEU A 190 2.40 9.76 -15.56
N CYS A 191 3.45 9.93 -16.38
CA CYS A 191 3.74 11.20 -17.04
C CYS A 191 2.84 11.48 -18.26
N MET A 192 2.38 10.45 -18.97
CA MET A 192 1.76 10.61 -20.30
C MET A 192 0.25 10.32 -20.34
N CYS A 193 -0.26 9.56 -19.37
CA CYS A 193 -1.60 8.98 -19.41
C CYS A 193 -2.40 9.13 -18.11
N HIS A 194 -1.75 9.04 -16.95
CA HIS A 194 -2.43 8.98 -15.65
C HIS A 194 -3.22 10.27 -15.35
N GLY A 195 -4.50 10.13 -14.99
CA GLY A 195 -5.37 11.28 -14.71
C GLY A 195 -5.80 12.07 -15.95
N GLU A 196 -5.72 11.49 -17.15
CA GLU A 196 -6.20 12.07 -18.41
C GLU A 196 -7.32 11.25 -19.06
N GLN A 197 -8.42 11.92 -19.45
CA GLN A 197 -9.66 11.25 -19.84
C GLN A 197 -9.44 10.39 -21.08
N GLY A 198 -9.84 9.12 -20.99
CA GLY A 198 -9.72 8.17 -22.09
C GLY A 198 -8.29 7.68 -22.37
N LYS A 199 -7.31 7.95 -21.48
CA LYS A 199 -5.94 7.42 -21.61
C LYS A 199 -5.64 6.23 -20.70
N GLY A 200 -6.50 5.94 -19.73
CA GLY A 200 -6.34 4.78 -18.86
C GLY A 200 -6.68 3.45 -19.58
N PRO A 201 -6.10 2.31 -19.15
CA PRO A 201 -6.25 1.04 -19.85
C PRO A 201 -7.70 0.51 -19.87
N ASN A 202 -8.51 0.82 -18.86
CA ASN A 202 -9.91 0.41 -18.78
C ASN A 202 -10.89 1.55 -19.08
N GLN A 203 -10.38 2.73 -19.46
CA GLN A 203 -11.16 3.91 -19.79
C GLN A 203 -12.10 4.35 -18.65
N LEU A 204 -11.64 4.22 -17.40
CA LEU A 204 -12.39 4.67 -16.23
C LEU A 204 -12.52 6.20 -16.20
N ASN A 205 -13.44 6.69 -15.37
CA ASN A 205 -13.55 8.12 -15.10
C ASN A 205 -12.32 8.63 -14.33
N ILE A 206 -12.20 9.95 -14.23
CA ILE A 206 -11.12 10.60 -13.48
C ILE A 206 -11.69 11.39 -12.33
N GLY A 207 -11.20 11.07 -11.15
CA GLY A 207 -11.36 11.87 -9.95
C GLY A 207 -10.08 12.65 -9.66
N ASP A 208 -9.53 12.45 -8.46
CA ASP A 208 -8.39 13.22 -7.98
C ASP A 208 -7.05 12.84 -8.65
N ALA A 209 -7.06 11.79 -9.47
CA ALA A 209 -5.88 11.20 -10.09
C ALA A 209 -4.83 10.73 -9.06
N ALA A 210 -5.27 10.26 -7.89
CA ALA A 210 -4.38 9.61 -6.92
C ALA A 210 -3.71 8.36 -7.53
N THR A 211 -2.51 8.05 -7.07
CA THR A 211 -1.77 6.85 -7.50
C THR A 211 -2.03 5.63 -6.61
N GLY A 212 -2.64 5.84 -5.44
CA GLY A 212 -2.64 4.85 -4.36
C GLY A 212 -1.23 4.65 -3.77
N ILE A 213 -1.04 3.51 -3.09
CA ILE A 213 0.22 3.07 -2.47
C ILE A 213 0.93 2.15 -3.46
N ILE A 214 2.09 2.59 -3.95
CA ILE A 214 2.93 1.79 -4.86
C ILE A 214 4.03 1.09 -4.06
N VAL A 215 4.13 -0.24 -4.22
CA VAL A 215 5.20 -1.06 -3.66
C VAL A 215 6.09 -1.51 -4.82
N THR A 216 7.39 -1.24 -4.75
CA THR A 216 8.32 -1.55 -5.85
C THR A 216 9.67 -2.04 -5.34
N ASP A 217 10.37 -2.80 -6.18
CA ASP A 217 11.75 -3.23 -5.95
C ASP A 217 12.75 -2.18 -6.46
N TRP A 218 13.96 -2.21 -5.90
CA TRP A 218 15.10 -1.37 -6.32
C TRP A 218 14.90 0.14 -6.16
N VAL A 219 14.14 0.54 -5.14
CA VAL A 219 13.96 1.95 -4.76
C VAL A 219 15.32 2.63 -4.54
N GLY A 220 15.60 3.71 -5.28
CA GLY A 220 16.82 4.50 -5.11
C GLY A 220 18.09 3.86 -5.68
N ALA A 221 17.99 2.69 -6.33
CA ALA A 221 19.13 1.97 -6.87
C ALA A 221 19.89 2.84 -7.89
N HIS A 222 21.22 2.88 -7.79
CA HIS A 222 22.08 3.73 -8.64
C HIS A 222 21.74 5.24 -8.61
N GLY A 223 21.04 5.70 -7.56
CA GLY A 223 20.58 7.09 -7.45
C GLY A 223 19.31 7.39 -8.24
N ASP A 224 18.66 6.38 -8.83
CA ASP A 224 17.38 6.52 -9.51
C ASP A 224 16.23 6.60 -8.49
N TRP A 225 15.67 7.79 -8.38
CA TRP A 225 14.50 8.10 -7.54
C TRP A 225 13.30 8.54 -8.38
N ASP A 226 13.34 8.39 -9.70
CA ASP A 226 12.42 9.08 -10.60
C ASP A 226 10.99 8.55 -10.47
N LEU A 227 10.82 7.23 -10.29
CA LEU A 227 9.52 6.65 -9.97
C LEU A 227 8.95 7.22 -8.66
N ILE A 228 9.77 7.30 -7.60
CA ILE A 228 9.34 7.83 -6.31
C ILE A 228 8.98 9.32 -6.42
N ARG A 229 9.80 10.10 -7.14
CA ARG A 229 9.52 11.53 -7.40
C ARG A 229 8.24 11.73 -8.18
N CYS A 230 7.96 10.89 -9.18
CA CYS A 230 6.70 10.94 -9.92
C CYS A 230 5.51 10.67 -8.99
N ILE A 231 5.56 9.60 -8.20
CA ILE A 231 4.49 9.23 -7.26
C ILE A 231 4.23 10.34 -6.24
N VAL A 232 5.29 10.85 -5.60
CA VAL A 232 5.17 11.95 -4.63
C VAL A 232 4.66 13.21 -5.32
N GLY A 233 5.16 13.53 -6.51
CA GLY A 233 4.77 14.70 -7.30
C GLY A 233 3.30 14.72 -7.71
N MET A 234 2.67 13.55 -7.91
CA MET A 234 1.23 13.45 -8.19
C MET A 234 0.36 13.98 -7.03
N ASN A 235 0.88 14.00 -5.80
CA ASN A 235 0.17 14.58 -4.66
C ASN A 235 0.17 16.12 -4.65
N SER A 236 0.87 16.79 -5.58
CA SER A 236 0.84 18.26 -5.71
C SER A 236 -0.58 18.79 -5.93
N ARG A 237 -1.47 17.97 -6.52
CA ARG A 237 -2.91 18.31 -6.67
C ARG A 237 -3.60 18.58 -5.33
N LEU A 238 -3.20 17.92 -4.25
CA LEU A 238 -3.75 18.17 -2.91
C LEU A 238 -3.44 19.58 -2.38
N GLN A 239 -2.50 20.30 -2.99
CA GLN A 239 -2.15 21.68 -2.65
C GLN A 239 -2.94 22.71 -3.49
N LEU A 240 -3.67 22.27 -4.52
CA LEU A 240 -4.53 23.14 -5.30
C LEU A 240 -5.70 23.56 -4.41
N LYS A 241 -5.87 24.88 -4.23
CA LYS A 241 -7.03 25.41 -3.52
C LYS A 241 -8.24 25.28 -4.45
N HIS A 242 -9.23 24.50 -4.03
CA HIS A 242 -10.56 24.48 -4.61
C HIS A 242 -11.43 25.58 -4.00
#